data_AF-A0AA97B5K1-F1
#
_entry.id   AF-A0AA97B5K1-F1
#
_cell.length_a   1.000
_cell.length_b   1.000
_cell.length_c   1.000
_cell.angle_alpha   90.00
_cell.angle_beta   90.00
_cell.angle_gamma   90.00
#
_symmetry.space_group_name_H-M   'P 1'
#
loop_
_entity.id
_entity.type
_entity.pdbx_description
1 polymer ?
#
loop_
_entity_poly.entity_id
_entity_poly.type
_entity_poly.pdbx_seq_one_letter_code
_entity_poly.pdbx_strand_id
1 'polypeptide(L)'
;MIQRWEDDSEQVLSAARAKVVAALLESRQAQVESLPAFLPAGLRSVLAPSARLGARFVARKHQTPVDIAAAVHEKVIPTLERLREALGGRDYLLSRFSYADITAALMLQFVRAVDDGYLPLGPGTRAVWSDAALASRFPDLLEWRDGLYAKHRRP
;
A
#
# COMPACT_ATOMS: atom_id res chain seq x y z
N MET A 1 2.30 -15.80 -17.16
CA MET A 1 3.22 -15.18 -16.18
C MET A 1 2.70 -13.81 -15.73
N ILE A 2 2.37 -12.88 -16.64
CA ILE A 2 1.77 -11.59 -16.28
C ILE A 2 0.44 -11.74 -15.51
N GLN A 3 -0.47 -12.58 -16.00
CA GLN A 3 -1.76 -12.84 -15.33
C GLN A 3 -1.60 -13.29 -13.87
N ARG A 4 -0.58 -14.12 -13.59
CA ARG A 4 -0.30 -14.58 -12.23
C ARG A 4 0.07 -13.41 -11.31
N TRP A 5 0.87 -12.47 -11.78
CA TRP A 5 1.25 -11.30 -11.00
C TRP A 5 0.08 -10.33 -10.80
N GLU A 6 -0.82 -10.24 -11.77
CA GLU A 6 -2.10 -9.54 -11.59
C GLU A 6 -2.91 -10.19 -10.46
N ASP A 7 -3.14 -11.50 -10.52
CA ASP A 7 -3.93 -12.23 -9.52
C ASP A 7 -3.29 -12.19 -8.12
N ASP A 8 -1.97 -12.37 -8.03
CA ASP A 8 -1.19 -12.23 -6.80
C ASP A 8 -1.31 -10.79 -6.25
N SER A 9 -1.29 -9.78 -7.12
CA SER A 9 -1.42 -8.38 -6.72
C SER A 9 -2.79 -8.05 -6.17
N GLU A 10 -3.87 -8.54 -6.78
CA GLU A 10 -5.23 -8.33 -6.29
C GLU A 10 -5.43 -8.93 -4.89
N GLN A 11 -4.87 -10.13 -4.66
CA GLN A 11 -4.91 -10.76 -3.35
C GLN A 11 -4.18 -9.94 -2.28
N VAL A 12 -2.97 -9.47 -2.60
CA VAL A 12 -2.18 -8.63 -1.67
C VAL A 12 -2.86 -7.28 -1.43
N LEU A 13 -3.34 -6.62 -2.48
CA LEU A 13 -3.98 -5.31 -2.41
C LEU A 13 -5.32 -5.36 -1.66
N SER A 14 -6.02 -6.50 -1.66
CA SER A 14 -7.20 -6.72 -0.82
C SER A 14 -6.86 -6.65 0.67
N ALA A 15 -5.82 -7.38 1.10
CA ALA A 15 -5.33 -7.34 2.48
C ALA A 15 -4.75 -5.97 2.85
N ALA A 16 -4.02 -5.34 1.93
CA ALA A 16 -3.47 -4.00 2.08
C ALA A 16 -4.56 -2.97 2.35
N ARG A 17 -5.61 -2.94 1.51
CA ARG A 17 -6.74 -2.01 1.63
C ARG A 17 -7.42 -2.15 2.98
N ALA A 18 -7.67 -3.39 3.41
CA ALA A 18 -8.25 -3.68 4.70
C ALA A 18 -7.41 -3.15 5.87
N LYS A 19 -6.10 -3.41 5.83
CA LYS A 19 -5.14 -2.92 6.83
C LYS A 19 -5.11 -1.39 6.89
N VAL A 20 -4.98 -0.73 5.74
CA VAL A 20 -4.91 0.74 5.63
C VAL A 20 -6.20 1.37 6.15
N VAL A 21 -7.36 0.83 5.79
CA VAL A 21 -8.66 1.34 6.27
C VAL A 21 -8.81 1.14 7.78
N ALA A 22 -8.43 -0.01 8.32
CA ALA A 22 -8.44 -0.24 9.76
C ALA A 22 -7.52 0.75 10.50
N ALA A 23 -6.29 0.95 10.02
CA ALA A 23 -5.34 1.88 10.61
C ALA A 23 -5.80 3.35 10.48
N LEU A 24 -6.43 3.73 9.37
CA LEU A 24 -7.05 5.04 9.18
C LEU A 24 -8.17 5.30 10.20
N LEU A 25 -9.00 4.30 10.52
CA LEU A 25 -10.08 4.43 11.50
C LEU A 25 -9.59 4.69 12.93
N GLU A 26 -8.34 4.32 13.22
CA GLU A 26 -7.70 4.51 14.53
C GLU A 26 -6.75 5.72 14.57
N SER A 27 -6.34 6.27 13.43
CA SER A 27 -5.44 7.43 13.35
C SER A 27 -6.19 8.75 13.12
N ARG A 28 -6.31 9.56 14.18
CA ARG A 28 -6.92 10.91 14.08
C ARG A 28 -6.19 11.80 13.08
N GLN A 29 -4.87 11.71 13.02
CA GLN A 29 -4.07 12.50 12.08
C GLN A 29 -4.37 12.12 10.63
N ALA A 30 -4.40 10.82 10.33
CA ALA A 30 -4.74 10.34 8.98
C ALA A 30 -6.19 10.68 8.61
N GLN A 31 -7.13 10.66 9.56
CA GLN A 31 -8.51 11.10 9.32
C GLN A 31 -8.59 12.56 8.92
N VAL A 32 -7.87 13.44 9.64
CA VAL A 32 -7.83 14.87 9.32
C VAL A 32 -7.22 15.11 7.94
N GLU A 33 -6.15 14.39 7.59
CA GLU A 33 -5.49 14.47 6.29
C GLU A 33 -6.37 13.92 5.14
N SER A 34 -7.24 12.95 5.43
CA SER A 34 -8.17 12.39 4.43
C SER A 34 -9.36 13.31 4.12
N LEU A 35 -9.56 14.38 4.90
CA LEU A 35 -10.64 15.32 4.67
C LEU A 35 -10.35 16.22 3.46
N PRO A 36 -11.39 16.62 2.70
CA PRO A 36 -11.19 17.42 1.51
C PRO A 36 -10.38 18.71 1.71
N ALA A 37 -9.56 19.05 0.71
CA ALA A 37 -8.70 20.23 0.72
C ALA A 37 -9.47 21.57 0.78
N PHE A 38 -10.75 21.59 0.41
CA PHE A 38 -11.60 22.79 0.46
C PHE A 38 -12.09 23.15 1.88
N LEU A 39 -11.97 22.26 2.86
CA LEU A 39 -12.40 22.53 4.24
C LEU A 39 -11.35 23.37 4.97
N PRO A 40 -11.70 24.45 5.69
CA PRO A 40 -10.73 25.20 6.50
C PRO A 40 -10.10 24.32 7.58
N ALA A 41 -8.82 24.54 7.91
CA ALA A 41 -8.07 23.68 8.84
C ALA A 41 -8.74 23.52 10.21
N GLY A 42 -9.34 24.59 10.76
CA GLY A 42 -10.10 24.53 12.01
C GLY A 42 -11.34 23.63 11.94
N LEU A 43 -11.99 23.55 10.77
CA LEU A 43 -13.18 22.74 10.57
C LEU A 43 -12.85 21.25 10.35
N ARG A 44 -11.67 20.95 9.80
CA ARG A 44 -11.20 19.57 9.60
C ARG A 44 -11.08 18.79 10.91
N SER A 45 -10.58 19.44 11.97
CA SER A 45 -10.49 18.85 13.32
C SER A 45 -11.85 18.43 13.87
N VAL A 46 -12.89 19.23 13.62
CA VAL A 46 -14.26 19.02 14.08
C VAL A 46 -14.97 17.95 13.25
N LEU A 47 -14.68 17.89 11.94
CA LEU A 47 -15.27 16.95 11.00
C LEU A 47 -14.51 15.62 10.90
N ALA A 48 -13.43 15.40 11.64
CA ALA A 48 -12.72 14.13 11.66
C ALA A 48 -13.64 12.89 11.88
N PRO A 49 -14.70 12.95 12.72
CA PRO A 49 -15.64 11.85 12.83
C PRO A 49 -16.41 11.52 11.53
N SER A 50 -16.61 12.47 10.61
CA SER A 50 -17.24 12.17 9.31
C SER A 50 -16.31 11.41 8.38
N ALA A 51 -14.98 11.60 8.48
CA ALA A 51 -14.01 10.76 7.80
C ALA A 51 -14.12 9.29 8.26
N ARG A 52 -14.39 9.06 9.56
CA ARG A 52 -14.68 7.73 10.11
C ARG A 52 -15.91 7.09 9.45
N LEU A 53 -16.94 7.87 9.13
CA LEU A 53 -18.14 7.39 8.44
C LEU A 53 -17.82 6.96 6.99
N GLY A 54 -17.02 7.77 6.28
CA GLY A 54 -16.53 7.44 4.93
C GLY A 54 -15.65 6.18 4.92
N ALA A 55 -14.70 6.08 5.84
CA ALA A 55 -13.85 4.89 5.99
C ALA A 55 -14.67 3.63 6.34
N ARG A 56 -15.71 3.74 7.18
CA ARG A 56 -16.65 2.64 7.45
C ARG A 56 -17.47 2.23 6.22
N PHE A 57 -17.87 3.19 5.38
CA PHE A 57 -18.52 2.88 4.10
C PHE A 57 -17.58 2.12 3.16
N VAL A 58 -16.33 2.57 3.03
CA VAL A 58 -15.29 1.88 2.24
C VAL A 58 -15.02 0.48 2.79
N ALA A 59 -14.87 0.32 4.10
CA ALA A 59 -14.68 -0.98 4.76
C ALA A 59 -15.83 -1.95 4.44
N ARG A 60 -17.08 -1.48 4.52
CA ARG A 60 -18.28 -2.24 4.15
C ARG A 60 -18.32 -2.58 2.67
N LYS A 61 -18.00 -1.61 1.80
CA LYS A 61 -18.00 -1.79 0.34
C LYS A 61 -17.00 -2.84 -0.12
N HIS A 62 -15.84 -2.92 0.53
CA HIS A 62 -14.74 -3.79 0.12
C HIS A 62 -14.62 -5.09 0.93
N GLN A 63 -15.60 -5.43 1.77
CA GLN A 63 -15.63 -6.69 2.55
C GLN A 63 -14.27 -7.00 3.22
N THR A 64 -13.73 -6.00 3.92
CA THR A 64 -12.43 -6.10 4.62
C THR A 64 -12.36 -7.43 5.38
N PRO A 65 -11.30 -8.26 5.18
CA PRO A 65 -11.16 -9.54 5.87
C PRO A 65 -11.31 -9.37 7.37
N VAL A 66 -12.02 -10.31 8.01
CA VAL A 66 -12.29 -10.31 9.45
C VAL A 66 -11.00 -10.41 10.26
N ASP A 67 -9.97 -11.07 9.71
CA ASP A 67 -8.64 -11.19 10.31
C ASP A 67 -7.54 -10.70 9.35
N ILE A 68 -7.12 -9.45 9.55
CA ILE A 68 -6.07 -8.79 8.75
C ILE A 68 -4.70 -9.42 9.04
N ALA A 69 -4.43 -9.84 10.29
CA ALA A 69 -3.15 -10.39 10.68
C ALA A 69 -2.93 -11.76 10.04
N ALA A 70 -3.96 -12.62 10.06
CA ALA A 70 -3.94 -13.89 9.35
C ALA A 70 -3.76 -13.69 7.85
N ALA A 71 -4.49 -12.76 7.22
CA ALA A 71 -4.34 -12.47 5.79
C ALA A 71 -2.91 -12.02 5.42
N VAL A 72 -2.26 -11.20 6.26
CA VAL A 72 -0.86 -10.82 6.06
C VAL A 72 0.07 -12.02 6.16
N HIS A 73 -0.07 -12.82 7.21
CA HIS A 73 0.82 -13.97 7.43
C HIS A 73 0.64 -15.09 6.41
N GLU A 74 -0.60 -15.41 6.05
CA GLU A 74 -0.92 -16.56 5.19
C GLU A 74 -0.85 -16.25 3.69
N LYS A 75 -1.05 -14.98 3.31
CA LYS A 75 -1.15 -14.59 1.89
C LYS A 75 -0.09 -13.58 1.48
N VAL A 76 0.03 -12.47 2.21
CA VAL A 76 0.96 -11.39 1.81
C VAL A 76 2.40 -11.88 1.89
N ILE A 77 2.84 -12.37 3.06
CA ILE A 77 4.25 -12.75 3.27
C ILE A 77 4.68 -13.82 2.25
N PRO A 78 3.95 -14.94 2.05
CA PRO A 78 4.34 -15.93 1.05
C PRO A 78 4.37 -15.38 -0.37
N THR A 79 3.50 -14.41 -0.70
CA THR A 79 3.48 -13.79 -2.03
C THR A 79 4.67 -12.88 -2.26
N LEU A 80 5.09 -12.12 -1.24
CA LEU A 80 6.30 -11.31 -1.31
C LEU A 80 7.57 -12.15 -1.34
N GLU A 81 7.63 -13.29 -0.62
CA GLU A 81 8.76 -14.22 -0.76
C GLU A 81 8.85 -14.81 -2.18
N ARG A 82 7.71 -15.19 -2.79
CA ARG A 82 7.68 -15.62 -4.20
C ARG A 82 8.14 -14.52 -5.15
N LEU A 83 7.79 -13.26 -4.88
CA LEU A 83 8.27 -12.11 -5.66
C LEU A 83 9.79 -11.98 -5.57
N ARG A 84 10.34 -12.06 -4.35
CA ARG A 84 11.79 -12.03 -4.11
C ARG A 84 12.51 -13.16 -4.86
N GLU A 85 12.02 -14.39 -4.72
CA GLU A 85 12.57 -15.55 -5.43
C GLU A 85 12.50 -15.38 -6.95
N ALA A 86 11.36 -14.92 -7.47
CA ALA A 86 11.16 -14.70 -8.88
C ALA A 86 12.08 -13.61 -9.43
N LEU A 87 12.33 -12.54 -8.68
CA LEU A 87 13.31 -11.53 -9.08
C LEU A 87 14.72 -12.11 -9.11
N GLY A 88 15.13 -12.82 -8.06
CA GLY A 88 16.45 -13.45 -7.99
C GLY A 88 17.60 -12.47 -8.24
N GLY A 89 17.42 -11.20 -7.83
CA GLY A 89 18.38 -10.11 -8.05
C GLY A 89 18.32 -9.44 -9.44
N ARG A 90 17.36 -9.79 -10.30
CA ARG A 90 17.18 -9.16 -11.62
C ARG A 90 16.45 -7.82 -11.50
N ASP A 91 16.71 -6.92 -12.45
CA ASP A 91 16.02 -5.63 -12.58
C ASP A 91 14.51 -5.78 -12.82
N TYR A 92 14.11 -6.82 -13.56
CA TYR A 92 12.73 -7.06 -13.99
C TYR A 92 12.34 -8.52 -13.83
N LEU A 93 11.04 -8.79 -13.69
CA LEU A 93 10.46 -10.12 -13.62
C LEU A 93 10.56 -10.89 -14.95
N LEU A 94 10.52 -10.14 -16.05
CA LEU A 94 10.71 -10.63 -17.42
C LEU A 94 12.03 -10.12 -18.00
N SER A 95 12.31 -10.41 -19.27
CA SER A 95 13.53 -9.94 -19.94
C SER A 95 13.61 -8.41 -20.10
N ARG A 96 12.49 -7.70 -19.93
CA ARG A 96 12.38 -6.24 -19.99
C ARG A 96 11.28 -5.75 -19.04
N PHE A 97 11.29 -4.45 -18.75
CA PHE A 97 10.23 -3.81 -17.98
C PHE A 97 8.86 -4.08 -18.62
N SER A 98 7.92 -4.45 -17.78
CA SER A 98 6.62 -4.97 -18.20
C SER A 98 5.54 -4.66 -17.19
N TYR A 99 4.29 -4.95 -17.57
CA TYR A 99 3.16 -4.82 -16.66
C TYR A 99 3.30 -5.67 -15.39
N ALA A 100 4.00 -6.82 -15.44
CA ALA A 100 4.27 -7.62 -14.26
C ALA A 100 5.08 -6.85 -13.20
N ASP A 101 6.03 -6.02 -13.61
CA ASP A 101 6.84 -5.21 -12.71
C ASP A 101 5.99 -4.11 -12.06
N ILE A 102 5.04 -3.54 -12.81
CA ILE A 102 4.11 -2.51 -12.31
C ILE A 102 3.17 -3.11 -11.24
N THR A 103 2.53 -4.24 -11.52
CA THR A 103 1.60 -4.88 -10.57
C THR A 103 2.33 -5.36 -9.34
N ALA A 104 3.52 -5.92 -9.49
CA ALA A 104 4.36 -6.33 -8.37
C ALA A 104 4.86 -5.15 -7.53
N ALA A 105 5.23 -4.03 -8.16
CA ALA A 105 5.59 -2.80 -7.46
C ALA A 105 4.42 -2.24 -6.63
N LEU A 106 3.19 -2.31 -7.15
CA LEU A 106 2.00 -1.84 -6.44
C LEU A 106 1.71 -2.63 -5.16
N MET A 107 2.01 -3.93 -5.12
CA MET A 107 1.88 -4.74 -3.91
C MET A 107 2.67 -4.18 -2.73
N LEU A 108 3.78 -3.50 -2.98
CA LEU A 108 4.68 -2.99 -1.95
C LEU A 108 4.26 -1.61 -1.40
N GLN A 109 3.24 -0.99 -1.99
CA GLN A 109 2.83 0.38 -1.64
C GLN A 109 2.39 0.50 -0.17
N PHE A 110 1.79 -0.54 0.41
CA PHE A 110 1.36 -0.56 1.81
C PHE A 110 2.42 -1.13 2.77
N VAL A 111 3.50 -1.71 2.23
CA VAL A 111 4.67 -2.13 3.02
C VAL A 111 5.42 -0.88 3.46
N ARG A 112 5.72 0.00 2.50
CA ARG A 112 6.22 1.36 2.76
C ARG A 112 5.89 2.19 1.54
N ALA A 113 5.24 3.33 1.71
CA ALA A 113 4.95 4.20 0.57
C ALA A 113 6.23 4.63 -0.17
N VAL A 114 6.12 4.86 -1.48
CA VAL A 114 7.19 5.47 -2.28
C VAL A 114 7.51 6.90 -1.83
N ASP A 115 8.60 7.45 -2.35
CA ASP A 115 9.02 8.82 -2.07
C ASP A 115 7.92 9.86 -2.38
N ASP A 116 7.88 10.94 -1.59
CA ASP A 116 6.88 12.00 -1.73
C ASP A 116 6.94 12.70 -3.11
N GLY A 117 8.10 12.67 -3.79
CA GLY A 117 8.22 13.15 -5.16
C GLY A 117 7.33 12.42 -6.16
N TYR A 118 6.95 11.17 -5.87
CA TYR A 118 6.06 10.38 -6.74
C TYR A 118 4.64 10.23 -6.19
N LEU A 119 4.49 10.29 -4.86
CA LEU A 119 3.21 10.22 -4.17
C LEU A 119 3.25 11.10 -2.91
N PRO A 120 2.83 12.37 -3.01
CA PRO A 120 2.78 13.25 -1.86
C PRO A 120 1.75 12.74 -0.85
N LEU A 121 2.22 12.30 0.32
CA LEU A 121 1.36 11.86 1.42
C LEU A 121 1.62 12.69 2.67
N GLY A 122 0.53 13.05 3.36
CA GLY A 122 0.65 13.60 4.70
C GLY A 122 1.25 12.58 5.68
N PRO A 123 1.92 13.03 6.76
CA PRO A 123 2.60 12.14 7.70
C PRO A 123 1.68 11.09 8.34
N GLY A 124 0.42 11.43 8.64
CA GLY A 124 -0.56 10.48 9.18
C GLY A 124 -0.94 9.41 8.16
N THR A 125 -1.19 9.83 6.91
CA THR A 125 -1.54 8.94 5.80
C THR A 125 -0.38 8.01 5.45
N ARG A 126 0.84 8.56 5.38
CA ARG A 126 2.09 7.80 5.17
C ARG A 126 2.30 6.75 6.26
N ALA A 127 2.02 7.08 7.51
CA ALA A 127 2.10 6.14 8.62
C ALA A 127 1.12 4.97 8.49
N VAL A 128 -0.16 5.22 8.15
CA VAL A 128 -1.16 4.15 7.99
C VAL A 128 -0.98 3.33 6.71
N TRP A 129 -0.20 3.84 5.74
CA TRP A 129 0.23 3.16 4.51
C TRP A 129 1.56 2.42 4.65
N SER A 130 2.11 2.31 5.87
CA SER A 130 3.40 1.66 6.09
C SER A 130 3.28 0.57 7.15
N ASP A 131 4.03 -0.51 6.96
CA ASP A 131 4.18 -1.61 7.90
C ASP A 131 5.67 -1.81 8.19
N ALA A 132 6.10 -1.39 9.38
CA ALA A 132 7.50 -1.46 9.78
C ALA A 132 8.03 -2.91 9.78
N ALA A 133 7.22 -3.90 10.17
CA ALA A 133 7.64 -5.29 10.23
C ALA A 133 7.84 -5.86 8.83
N LEU A 134 6.91 -5.60 7.90
CA LEU A 134 7.06 -6.00 6.51
C LEU A 134 8.21 -5.24 5.83
N ALA A 135 8.40 -3.95 6.11
CA ALA A 135 9.48 -3.16 5.54
C ALA A 135 10.85 -3.65 6.00
N SER A 136 10.99 -4.02 7.28
CA SER A 136 12.21 -4.65 7.79
C SER A 136 12.44 -6.06 7.23
N ARG A 137 11.37 -6.80 6.90
CA ARG A 137 11.46 -8.14 6.32
C ARG A 137 11.81 -8.12 4.83
N PHE A 138 11.35 -7.12 4.08
CA PHE A 138 11.49 -7.02 2.63
C PHE A 138 12.19 -5.74 2.14
N PRO A 139 13.36 -5.37 2.69
CA PRO A 139 14.06 -4.14 2.30
C PRO A 139 14.54 -4.17 0.84
N ASP A 140 14.94 -5.33 0.37
CA ASP A 140 15.37 -5.62 -1.01
C ASP A 140 14.27 -5.40 -2.04
N LEU A 141 13.04 -5.80 -1.72
CA LEU A 141 11.89 -5.56 -2.62
C LEU A 141 11.54 -4.07 -2.69
N LEU A 142 11.69 -3.34 -1.59
CA LEU A 142 11.48 -1.89 -1.57
C LEU A 142 12.56 -1.18 -2.39
N GLU A 143 13.82 -1.57 -2.26
CA GLU A 143 14.92 -1.05 -3.08
C GLU A 143 14.69 -1.33 -4.57
N TRP A 144 14.31 -2.56 -4.92
CA TRP A 144 13.95 -2.92 -6.30
C TRP A 144 12.85 -2.01 -6.85
N ARG A 145 11.75 -1.84 -6.11
CA ARG A 145 10.64 -0.97 -6.51
C ARG A 145 11.08 0.48 -6.68
N ASP A 146 11.84 1.00 -5.72
CA ASP A 146 12.27 2.38 -5.74
C ASP A 146 13.22 2.63 -6.94
N GLY A 147 14.03 1.62 -7.31
CA GLY A 147 14.80 1.60 -8.55
C GLY A 147 13.94 1.61 -9.83
N LEU A 148 12.81 0.88 -9.86
CA LEU A 148 11.86 0.97 -10.97
C LEU A 148 11.28 2.37 -11.13
N TYR A 149 10.92 3.01 -10.01
CA TYR A 149 10.40 4.37 -10.01
C TYR A 149 11.43 5.35 -10.56
N ALA A 150 12.67 5.31 -10.07
CA ALA A 150 13.75 6.17 -10.55
C ALA A 150 14.05 6.00 -12.05
N LYS A 151 13.94 4.77 -12.58
CA LYS A 151 14.26 4.46 -13.97
C LYS A 151 13.13 4.82 -14.95
N HIS A 152 11.87 4.64 -14.53
CA HIS A 152 10.71 4.66 -15.44
C HIS A 152 9.66 5.72 -15.14
N ARG A 153 9.74 6.39 -13.99
CA ARG A 153 8.79 7.43 -13.59
C ARG A 153 9.53 8.75 -13.39
N ARG A 154 8.99 9.82 -13.96
CA ARG A 154 9.44 11.18 -13.65
C ARG A 154 8.66 11.67 -12.43
N PRO A 155 9.32 12.33 -11.45
CA PRO A 155 8.63 12.97 -10.34
C PRO A 155 7.71 14.10 -10.84
#